data_AF-A0A933K533-F1
#
_entry.id   AF-A0A933K533-F1
#
_cell.length_a   1.000
_cell.length_b   1.000
_cell.length_c   1.000
_cell.angle_alpha   90.00
_cell.angle_beta   90.00
_cell.angle_gamma   90.00
#
_symmetry.space_group_name_H-M   'P 1'
#
loop_
_entity.id
_entity.type
_entity.pdbx_description
1 polymer ?
#
loop_
_entity_poly.entity_id
_entity_poly.type
_entity_poly.pdbx_seq_one_letter_code
_entity_poly.pdbx_strand_id
1 'polypeptide(L)'
;MEFIDREEPLAWLRRNWSEPRGALLILHGRRRAGKTELLQVFGKDLRRVFHVATQSSSAVQLRALASTVEDGLEQEAAGASFSDWEAAFRFLGARSCDQRTLVVFEPIESGCLLPPDPS
;
A
#
# COMPACT_ATOMS: atom_id res chain seq x y z
N MET A 1 15.26 -19.00 -1.03
CA MET A 1 16.05 -17.77 -1.16
C MET A 1 16.15 -17.18 0.23
N GLU A 2 17.34 -17.10 0.80
CA GLU A 2 17.56 -16.82 2.22
C GLU A 2 17.25 -15.37 2.61
N PHE A 3 16.46 -15.21 3.66
CA PHE A 3 15.84 -13.97 4.14
C PHE A 3 16.76 -13.23 5.14
N ILE A 4 18.04 -13.04 4.79
CA ILE A 4 19.08 -12.50 5.69
C ILE A 4 19.02 -10.94 5.65
N ASP A 5 19.18 -10.28 6.82
CA ASP A 5 19.17 -8.81 7.04
C ASP A 5 17.83 -8.06 6.88
N ARG A 6 16.68 -8.72 7.12
CA ARG A 6 15.36 -8.05 7.13
C ARG A 6 14.78 -7.75 8.52
N GLU A 7 15.41 -8.24 9.57
CA GLU A 7 14.97 -8.05 10.96
C GLU A 7 14.95 -6.57 11.35
N GLU A 8 15.99 -5.81 10.99
CA GLU A 8 16.05 -4.38 11.32
C GLU A 8 14.95 -3.55 10.62
N PRO A 9 14.76 -3.66 9.28
CA PRO A 9 13.64 -2.99 8.61
C PRO A 9 12.25 -3.41 9.12
N LEU A 10 12.02 -4.70 9.36
CA LEU A 10 10.75 -5.19 9.91
C LEU A 10 10.52 -4.64 11.32
N ALA A 11 11.56 -4.65 12.17
CA ALA A 11 11.48 -4.09 13.51
C ALA A 11 11.20 -2.58 13.47
N TRP A 12 11.80 -1.85 12.52
CA TRP A 12 11.50 -0.42 12.32
C TRP A 12 10.03 -0.20 11.93
N LEU A 13 9.48 -0.99 11.00
CA LEU A 13 8.06 -0.91 10.62
C LEU A 13 7.15 -1.24 11.81
N ARG A 14 7.45 -2.30 12.56
CA ARG A 14 6.69 -2.72 13.76
C ARG A 14 6.69 -1.66 14.86
N ARG A 15 7.85 -1.04 15.13
CA ARG A 15 7.95 0.06 16.12
C ARG A 15 7.07 1.25 15.72
N ASN A 16 7.15 1.71 14.47
CA ASN A 16 6.30 2.80 13.99
C ASN A 16 4.81 2.42 14.01
N TRP A 17 4.48 1.17 13.70
CA TRP A 17 3.11 0.68 13.74
C TRP A 17 2.50 0.65 15.14
N SER A 18 3.31 0.38 16.17
CA SER A 18 2.86 0.38 17.58
C SER A 18 2.61 1.78 18.15
N GLU A 19 3.12 2.83 17.52
CA GLU A 19 2.86 4.21 17.97
C GLU A 19 1.39 4.57 17.81
N PRO A 20 0.75 5.24 18.78
CA PRO A 20 -0.69 5.53 18.75
C PRO A 20 -1.10 6.51 17.65
N ARG A 21 -0.15 7.27 17.09
CA ARG A 21 -0.39 8.26 16.03
C ARG A 21 -0.30 7.63 14.64
N GLY A 22 -0.95 8.25 13.67
CA GLY A 22 -0.70 7.97 12.25
C GLY A 22 0.66 8.51 11.83
N ALA A 23 1.32 7.83 10.89
CA ALA A 23 2.62 8.22 10.38
C ALA A 23 2.68 8.02 8.85
N LEU A 24 3.40 8.91 8.16
CA LEU A 24 3.81 8.71 6.78
C LEU A 24 5.24 8.17 6.77
N LEU A 25 5.40 6.92 6.34
CA LEU A 25 6.69 6.25 6.26
C LEU A 25 7.15 6.18 4.80
N ILE A 26 8.35 6.70 4.51
CA ILE A 26 8.94 6.65 3.17
C ILE A 26 10.03 5.60 3.15
N LEU A 27 9.79 4.48 2.45
CA LEU A 27 10.78 3.42 2.28
C LEU A 27 11.61 3.65 1.01
N HIS A 28 12.75 4.31 1.11
CA HIS A 28 13.68 4.51 -0.01
C HIS A 28 14.86 3.52 -0.02
N GLY A 29 15.45 3.22 -1.18
CA GLY A 29 16.53 2.23 -1.32
C GLY A 29 16.74 1.77 -2.77
N ARG A 30 17.77 0.97 -3.02
CA ARG A 30 18.14 0.52 -4.38
C ARG A 30 17.02 -0.30 -5.04
N ARG A 31 16.93 -0.22 -6.37
CA ARG A 31 16.01 -1.02 -7.18
C ARG A 31 16.22 -2.51 -6.88
N ARG A 32 15.13 -3.28 -6.72
CA ARG A 32 15.14 -4.71 -6.30
C ARG A 32 15.69 -5.00 -4.90
N ALA A 33 15.77 -4.01 -4.00
CA ALA A 33 16.13 -4.25 -2.61
C ALA A 33 15.01 -4.92 -1.79
N GLY A 34 14.05 -5.62 -2.40
CA GLY A 34 12.99 -6.39 -1.72
C GLY A 34 12.03 -5.56 -0.84
N LYS A 35 11.75 -4.31 -1.21
CA LYS A 35 10.86 -3.41 -0.45
C LYS A 35 9.41 -3.86 -0.49
N THR A 36 8.94 -4.22 -1.68
CA THR A 36 7.60 -4.76 -1.89
C THR A 36 7.42 -6.03 -1.07
N GLU A 37 8.40 -6.95 -1.12
CA GLU A 37 8.39 -8.18 -0.31
C GLU A 37 8.38 -7.89 1.19
N LEU A 38 9.21 -6.93 1.65
CA LEU A 38 9.20 -6.48 3.04
C LEU A 38 7.82 -5.97 3.48
N LEU A 39 7.16 -5.14 2.67
CA LEU A 39 5.83 -4.60 2.95
C LEU A 39 4.75 -5.68 2.91
N GLN A 40 4.85 -6.64 1.99
CA GLN A 40 3.94 -7.78 1.90
C GLN A 40 4.03 -8.67 3.14
N VAL A 41 5.25 -8.96 3.60
CA VAL A 41 5.50 -9.74 4.83
C VAL A 41 5.03 -8.96 6.06
N PHE A 42 5.38 -7.68 6.16
CA PHE A 42 4.96 -6.84 7.29
C PHE A 42 3.43 -6.72 7.39
N GLY A 43 2.77 -6.53 6.25
CA GLY A 43 1.33 -6.32 6.19
C GLY A 43 0.49 -7.59 6.15
N LYS A 44 1.07 -8.80 6.16
CA LYS A 44 0.34 -10.05 5.88
C LYS A 44 -0.92 -10.23 6.72
N ASP A 45 -0.82 -9.92 8.01
CA ASP A 45 -1.89 -10.12 9.00
C ASP A 45 -2.49 -8.79 9.47
N LEU A 46 -2.29 -7.71 8.70
CA LEU A 46 -2.80 -6.37 9.01
C LEU A 46 -3.97 -6.03 8.07
N ARG A 47 -4.95 -5.30 8.59
CA ARG A 47 -5.92 -4.56 7.76
C ARG A 47 -5.15 -3.60 6.86
N ARG A 48 -5.23 -3.77 5.54
CA ARG A 48 -4.36 -3.06 4.59
C ARG A 48 -5.03 -2.71 3.28
N VAL A 49 -4.60 -1.59 2.71
CA VAL A 49 -4.87 -1.16 1.33
C VAL A 49 -3.53 -1.13 0.61
N PHE A 50 -3.37 -1.89 -0.46
CA PHE A 50 -2.13 -1.97 -1.23
C PHE A 50 -2.36 -1.44 -2.65
N HIS A 51 -2.06 -0.16 -2.85
CA HIS A 51 -2.27 0.52 -4.12
C HIS A 51 -1.00 0.55 -4.97
N VAL A 52 -1.09 0.04 -6.20
CA VAL A 52 -0.01 0.13 -7.18
C VAL A 52 -0.17 1.40 -8.01
N ALA A 53 0.70 2.38 -7.78
CA ALA A 53 0.72 3.64 -8.49
C ALA A 53 1.33 3.46 -9.89
N THR A 54 0.62 3.93 -10.91
CA THR A 54 1.04 3.86 -12.31
C THR A 54 1.24 5.26 -12.89
N GLN A 55 2.01 5.38 -13.98
CA GLN A 55 2.08 6.62 -14.76
C GLN A 55 0.79 6.80 -15.57
N SER A 56 -0.28 7.19 -14.90
CA SER A 56 -1.60 7.40 -15.48
C SER A 56 -2.26 8.65 -14.89
N SER A 57 -3.33 9.11 -15.55
CA SER A 57 -4.09 10.28 -15.07
C SER A 57 -4.62 10.07 -13.64
N SER A 58 -4.79 11.15 -12.89
CA SER A 58 -5.32 11.08 -11.52
C SER A 58 -6.67 10.37 -11.45
N ALA A 59 -7.55 10.56 -12.45
CA ALA A 59 -8.85 9.86 -12.49
C ALA A 59 -8.69 8.33 -12.62
N VAL A 60 -7.70 7.85 -13.39
CA VAL A 60 -7.41 6.42 -13.50
C VAL A 60 -6.84 5.89 -12.18
N GLN A 61 -5.91 6.61 -11.57
CA GLN A 61 -5.34 6.20 -10.28
C GLN A 61 -6.37 6.20 -9.15
N LEU A 62 -7.26 7.19 -9.08
CA LEU A 62 -8.32 7.26 -8.07
C LEU A 62 -9.33 6.13 -8.21
N ARG A 63 -9.69 5.72 -9.44
CA ARG A 63 -10.53 4.54 -9.68
C ARG A 63 -9.83 3.24 -9.24
N ALA A 64 -8.55 3.10 -9.57
CA ALA A 64 -7.77 1.95 -9.12
C ALA A 64 -7.61 1.93 -7.59
N LEU A 65 -7.42 3.10 -6.96
CA LEU A 65 -7.38 3.22 -5.51
C LEU A 65 -8.70 2.81 -4.89
N ALA A 66 -9.84 3.31 -5.39
CA ALA A 66 -11.17 2.93 -4.91
C ALA A 66 -11.36 1.41 -4.88
N SER A 67 -10.98 0.70 -5.96
CA SER A 67 -11.01 -0.76 -5.99
C SER A 67 -10.14 -1.39 -4.88
N THR A 68 -8.90 -0.94 -4.72
CA THR A 68 -8.02 -1.49 -3.66
C THR A 68 -8.48 -1.14 -2.24
N VAL A 69 -9.23 -0.05 -2.09
CA VAL A 69 -9.83 0.38 -0.81
C VAL A 69 -11.05 -0.48 -0.48
N GLU A 70 -11.89 -0.78 -1.47
CA GLU A 70 -12.97 -1.76 -1.34
C GLU A 70 -12.43 -3.14 -0.95
N ASP A 71 -11.38 -3.62 -1.63
CA ASP A 71 -10.79 -4.92 -1.29
C ASP A 71 -10.17 -4.94 0.12
N GLY A 72 -9.56 -3.83 0.55
CA GLY A 72 -8.82 -3.74 1.81
C GLY A 72 -9.67 -3.43 3.04
N LEU A 73 -10.80 -2.75 2.86
CA LEU A 73 -11.70 -2.34 3.95
C LEU A 73 -13.11 -2.94 3.83
N GLU A 74 -13.36 -3.75 2.79
CA GLU A 74 -14.57 -4.52 2.56
C GLU A 74 -15.87 -3.68 2.70
N GLN A 75 -16.79 -4.11 3.57
CA GLN A 75 -18.11 -3.50 3.76
C GLN A 75 -18.03 -2.04 4.17
N GLU A 76 -16.96 -1.62 4.86
CA GLU A 76 -16.80 -0.22 5.21
C GLU A 76 -16.64 0.63 3.93
N ALA A 77 -15.90 0.11 2.94
CA ALA A 77 -15.59 0.82 1.71
C ALA A 77 -16.51 0.49 0.52
N ALA A 78 -17.54 -0.33 0.69
CA ALA A 78 -18.43 -0.71 -0.41
C ALA A 78 -18.96 0.51 -1.20
N GLY A 79 -18.72 0.54 -2.50
CA GLY A 79 -19.09 1.64 -3.39
C GLY A 79 -18.17 2.86 -3.29
N ALA A 80 -16.94 2.70 -2.82
CA ALA A 80 -15.99 3.79 -2.69
C ALA A 80 -15.75 4.44 -4.07
N SER A 81 -15.78 5.77 -4.07
CA SER A 81 -15.38 6.57 -5.23
C SER A 81 -14.85 7.91 -4.74
N PHE A 82 -13.87 8.46 -5.47
CA PHE A 82 -13.16 9.65 -5.05
C PHE A 82 -13.12 10.67 -6.19
N SER A 83 -13.56 11.90 -5.90
CA SER A 83 -13.50 13.03 -6.84
C SER A 83 -12.07 13.49 -7.10
N ASP A 84 -11.25 13.42 -6.05
CA ASP A 84 -9.87 13.89 -6.02
C ASP A 84 -9.09 13.14 -4.91
N TRP A 85 -7.80 13.43 -4.80
CA TRP A 85 -6.92 12.82 -3.81
C TRP A 85 -7.22 13.27 -2.38
N GLU A 86 -7.73 14.49 -2.18
CA GLU A 86 -8.08 14.96 -0.84
C GLU A 86 -9.26 14.15 -0.28
N ALA A 87 -10.29 13.92 -1.10
CA ALA A 87 -11.42 13.08 -0.76
C ALA A 87 -10.97 11.64 -0.42
N ALA A 88 -10.05 11.08 -1.21
CA ALA A 88 -9.49 9.75 -0.96
C ALA A 88 -8.72 9.68 0.37
N PHE A 89 -7.81 10.62 0.63
CA PHE A 89 -7.04 10.63 1.88
C PHE A 89 -7.90 10.91 3.10
N ARG A 90 -8.90 11.78 2.99
CA ARG A 90 -9.85 12.06 4.08
C ARG A 90 -10.67 10.82 4.43
N PHE A 91 -11.14 10.10 3.41
CA PHE A 91 -11.85 8.83 3.59
C PHE A 91 -10.97 7.80 4.30
N LEU A 92 -9.75 7.56 3.79
CA LEU A 92 -8.80 6.63 4.40
C LEU A 92 -8.46 7.00 5.84
N GLY A 93 -8.23 8.29 6.10
CA GLY A 93 -7.95 8.81 7.44
C GLY A 93 -9.10 8.54 8.41
N ALA A 94 -10.33 8.85 8.02
CA ALA A 94 -11.51 8.61 8.86
C ALA A 94 -11.66 7.13 9.23
N ARG A 95 -11.51 6.22 8.26
CA ARG A 95 -11.62 4.77 8.50
C ARG A 95 -10.46 4.17 9.27
N SER A 96 -9.30 4.84 9.24
CA SER A 96 -8.13 4.43 10.01
C SER A 96 -8.21 4.82 11.48
N CYS A 97 -9.13 5.70 11.86
CA CYS A 97 -9.39 6.05 13.27
C CYS A 97 -10.12 4.94 14.02
N ASP A 98 -11.06 4.26 13.37
CA ASP A 98 -11.85 3.17 13.98
C ASP A 98 -11.01 1.89 14.14
N GLN A 99 -10.26 1.56 13.09
CA GLN A 99 -9.33 0.44 13.09
C GLN A 99 -8.08 0.81 12.31
N ARG A 100 -6.91 0.63 12.92
CA ARG A 100 -5.63 0.98 12.31
C ARG A 100 -5.43 0.24 10.99
N THR A 101 -5.08 0.98 9.94
CA THR A 101 -4.94 0.48 8.56
C THR A 101 -3.57 0.78 7.99
N LEU A 102 -2.96 -0.21 7.34
CA LEU A 102 -1.73 -0.04 6.58
C LEU A 102 -2.10 0.37 5.15
N VAL A 103 -1.79 1.60 4.76
CA VAL A 103 -1.99 2.06 3.37
C VAL A 103 -0.63 2.12 2.68
N VAL A 104 -0.46 1.33 1.61
CA VAL A 104 0.76 1.27 0.82
C VAL A 104 0.52 1.87 -0.56
N PHE A 105 1.39 2.80 -0.96
CA PHE A 105 1.50 3.30 -2.33
C PHE A 105 2.80 2.77 -2.93
N GLU A 106 2.70 1.76 -3.78
CA GLU A 106 3.85 1.15 -4.44
C GLU A 106 3.92 1.60 -5.90
N PRO A 107 4.98 2.31 -6.34
CA PRO A 107 5.12 2.65 -7.74
C PRO A 107 5.40 1.41 -8.58
N ILE A 108 4.79 1.32 -9.76
CA ILE A 108 5.11 0.26 -10.71
C ILE A 108 6.58 0.37 -11.16
N GLU A 109 7.36 -0.71 -10.99
CA GLU A 109 8.68 -0.79 -11.62
C GLU A 109 8.50 -1.10 -13.11
N SER A 110 9.06 -0.26 -14.00
CA SER A 110 8.96 -0.39 -15.47
C SER A 110 9.52 -1.70 -16.06
N GLY A 111 10.04 -2.61 -15.24
CA GLY A 111 10.58 -3.91 -15.65
C GLY A 111 9.55 -5.04 -15.71
N CYS A 112 8.32 -4.84 -15.21
CA CYS A 112 7.26 -5.86 -15.19
C CYS A 112 6.27 -5.75 -16.36
N LEU A 113 6.61 -5.00 -17.42
CA LEU A 113 5.81 -4.89 -18.65
C LEU A 113 6.15 -5.95 -19.73
N LEU A 114 6.82 -7.04 -19.37
CA LEU A 114 6.86 -8.17 -20.30
C LEU A 114 5.50 -8.88 -20.24
N PRO A 115 4.75 -8.98 -21.35
CA PRO A 115 3.56 -9.82 -21.39
C PRO A 115 3.95 -11.25 -20.98
N PRO A 116 3.02 -12.06 -20.43
CA PRO A 116 3.29 -13.48 -20.24
C PRO A 116 3.72 -14.06 -21.59
N ASP A 117 4.83 -14.79 -21.57
CA ASP A 117 5.35 -15.50 -22.74
C ASP A 117 4.22 -16.40 -23.28
N PRO A 118 3.82 -16.28 -24.56
CA PRO A 118 2.78 -17.14 -25.10
C PRO A 118 3.33 -18.58 -25.16
N SER A 119 2.95 -19.37 -24.17
CA SER A 119 2.99 -20.84 -24.25
C SER A 119 1.77 -21.34 -25.00
#